data_AF-A0A2K4Y828-F1
#
_entry.id   AF-A0A2K4Y828-F1
#
_cell.length_a   1.000
_cell.length_b   1.000
_cell.length_c   1.000
_cell.angle_alpha   90.00
_cell.angle_beta   90.00
_cell.angle_gamma   90.00
#
_symmetry.space_group_name_H-M   'P 1'
#
loop_
_entity.id
_entity.type
_entity.pdbx_description
1 polymer ?
#
loop_
_entity_poly.entity_id
_entity_poly.type
_entity_poly.pdbx_seq_one_letter_code
_entity_poly.pdbx_strand_id
1 'polypeptide(L)'
;MTTEASSGDRVTLLRQLATECLQNYVGGFAELEQLDRDLKSIIRTLSDIANPSWTKTLRQQWGQLEIIYALALAEGRFQLSPEEETDVQGIVAELITAFRDSSP
;
A
#
# COMPACT_ATOMS: atom_id res chain seq x y z
N MET A 1 -11.33 31.54 2.58
CA MET A 1 -10.15 31.06 1.84
C MET A 1 -9.29 30.25 2.81
N THR A 2 -9.51 28.93 2.91
CA THR A 2 -8.76 28.02 3.81
C THR A 2 -8.76 26.59 3.25
N THR A 3 -8.70 26.43 1.93
CA THR A 3 -8.81 25.10 1.29
C THR A 3 -7.47 24.40 1.12
N GLU A 4 -6.36 25.15 1.12
CA GLU A 4 -5.00 24.64 0.88
C GLU A 4 -4.42 23.90 2.10
N ALA A 5 -4.77 24.34 3.32
CA ALA A 5 -4.36 23.66 4.55
C ALA A 5 -4.98 22.26 4.71
N SER A 6 -6.15 22.02 4.11
CA SER A 6 -6.91 20.77 4.27
C SER A 6 -6.32 19.58 3.50
N SER A 7 -5.69 19.81 2.35
CA SER A 7 -5.21 18.72 1.49
C SER A 7 -3.85 18.19 1.93
N GLY A 8 -2.93 19.08 2.33
CA GLY A 8 -1.61 18.70 2.85
C GLY A 8 -1.71 17.89 4.14
N ASP A 9 -2.58 18.31 5.07
CA ASP A 9 -2.84 17.58 6.31
C ASP A 9 -3.45 16.20 6.04
N ARG A 10 -4.36 16.11 5.07
CA ARG A 10 -4.99 14.84 4.67
C ARG A 10 -4.01 13.90 4.00
N VAL A 11 -3.11 14.40 3.15
CA VAL A 11 -2.04 13.59 2.54
C VAL A 11 -1.11 13.06 3.64
N THR A 12 -0.72 13.90 4.60
CA THR A 12 0.13 13.49 5.73
C THR A 12 -0.54 12.40 6.56
N LEU A 13 -1.81 12.57 6.91
CA LEU A 13 -2.58 11.56 7.65
C LEU A 13 -2.66 10.23 6.90
N LEU A 14 -2.99 10.26 5.61
CA LEU A 14 -3.09 9.05 4.79
C LEU A 14 -1.75 8.33 4.66
N ARG A 15 -0.64 9.07 4.56
CA ARG A 15 0.71 8.49 4.57
C ARG A 15 1.03 7.81 5.89
N GLN A 16 0.66 8.44 7.00
CA GLN A 16 0.86 7.87 8.33
C GLN A 16 0.06 6.57 8.47
N LEU A 17 -1.23 6.58 8.13
CA LEU A 17 -2.08 5.39 8.18
C LEU A 17 -1.55 4.26 7.29
N ALA A 18 -1.13 4.57 6.06
CA ALA A 18 -0.54 3.56 5.18
C ALA A 18 0.74 2.96 5.76
N THR A 19 1.61 3.80 6.34
CA THR A 19 2.85 3.36 6.97
C THR A 19 2.57 2.46 8.16
N GLU A 20 1.61 2.81 9.02
CA GLU A 20 1.20 2.00 10.17
C GLU A 20 0.62 0.65 9.72
N CYS A 21 -0.25 0.62 8.71
CA CYS A 21 -0.77 -0.63 8.13
C CYS A 21 0.36 -1.54 7.64
N LEU A 22 1.30 -0.98 6.86
CA LEU A 22 2.44 -1.72 6.32
C LEU A 22 3.39 -2.24 7.41
N GLN A 23 3.65 -1.45 8.45
CA GLN A 23 4.53 -1.84 9.56
C GLN A 23 3.93 -2.93 10.44
N ASN A 24 2.60 -3.05 10.48
CA ASN A 24 1.89 -4.09 11.21
C ASN A 24 1.76 -5.40 10.42
N TYR A 25 2.16 -5.43 9.15
CA TYR A 25 2.16 -6.66 8.36
C TYR A 25 3.29 -7.59 8.84
N VAL A 26 2.91 -8.74 9.41
CA VAL A 26 3.85 -9.75 9.96
C VAL A 26 4.02 -10.97 9.05
N GLY A 27 3.43 -10.92 7.85
CA GLY A 27 3.37 -12.05 6.93
C GLY A 27 2.07 -12.83 7.03
N GLY A 28 1.80 -13.67 6.03
CA GLY A 28 0.61 -14.49 5.98
C GLY A 28 -0.49 -13.96 5.06
N PHE A 29 -1.28 -14.90 4.55
CA PHE A 29 -2.30 -14.64 3.55
C PHE A 29 -3.47 -13.79 4.08
N ALA A 30 -3.89 -14.02 5.33
CA ALA A 30 -4.99 -13.27 5.94
C ALA A 30 -4.60 -11.82 6.23
N GLU A 31 -3.38 -11.61 6.74
CA GLU A 31 -2.79 -10.30 6.92
C GLU A 31 -2.61 -9.59 5.57
N LEU A 32 -2.23 -10.31 4.51
CA LEU A 32 -2.08 -9.77 3.17
C LEU A 32 -3.41 -9.28 2.61
N GLU A 33 -4.48 -10.06 2.78
CA GLU A 33 -5.84 -9.69 2.39
C GLU A 33 -6.29 -8.39 3.09
N GLN A 34 -6.02 -8.27 4.39
CA GLN A 34 -6.35 -7.07 5.14
C GLN A 34 -5.54 -5.87 4.66
N LEU A 35 -4.22 -6.07 4.46
CA LEU A 35 -3.32 -5.04 3.98
C LEU A 35 -3.74 -4.52 2.59
N ASP A 36 -4.12 -5.41 1.67
CA ASP A 36 -4.61 -5.02 0.33
C ASP A 36 -5.81 -4.08 0.43
N ARG A 37 -6.83 -4.47 1.23
CA ARG A 37 -8.04 -3.66 1.41
C ARG A 37 -7.74 -2.27 1.97
N ASP A 38 -6.89 -2.20 2.98
CA ASP A 38 -6.56 -0.95 3.65
C ASP A 38 -5.77 -0.02 2.72
N LEU A 39 -4.75 -0.56 2.03
CA LEU A 39 -3.95 0.20 1.07
C LEU A 39 -4.75 0.66 -0.14
N LYS A 40 -5.67 -0.16 -0.66
CA LYS A 40 -6.54 0.21 -1.79
C LYS A 40 -7.32 1.48 -1.54
N SER A 41 -7.94 1.60 -0.36
CA SER A 41 -8.70 2.79 0.04
C SER A 41 -7.81 4.03 0.14
N ILE A 42 -6.62 3.88 0.74
CA ILE A 42 -5.67 4.96 0.96
C ILE A 42 -5.06 5.44 -0.36
N ILE A 43 -4.53 4.53 -1.18
CA ILE A 43 -3.88 4.84 -2.46
C ILE A 43 -4.86 5.46 -3.45
N ARG A 44 -6.12 5.00 -3.47
CA ARG A 44 -7.17 5.64 -4.26
C ARG A 44 -7.37 7.10 -3.83
N THR A 45 -7.52 7.33 -2.53
CA THR A 45 -7.71 8.69 -2.00
C THR A 45 -6.50 9.58 -2.28
N LEU A 46 -5.28 9.07 -2.11
CA LEU A 46 -4.05 9.80 -2.43
C LEU A 46 -3.94 10.13 -3.92
N SER A 47 -4.36 9.21 -4.80
CA SER A 47 -4.37 9.45 -6.24
C SER A 47 -5.26 10.62 -6.67
N ASP A 48 -6.28 10.94 -5.87
CA ASP A 48 -7.20 12.04 -6.14
C ASP A 48 -6.67 13.40 -5.65
N ILE A 49 -5.78 13.42 -4.65
CA ILE A 49 -5.39 14.66 -3.94
C ILE A 49 -3.89 14.95 -3.90
N ALA A 50 -3.03 14.01 -4.27
CA ALA A 50 -1.58 14.13 -4.18
C ALA A 50 -0.90 14.15 -5.56
N ASN A 51 0.44 14.26 -5.56
CA ASN A 51 1.23 14.33 -6.78
C ASN A 51 1.02 13.07 -7.68
N PRO A 52 0.66 13.23 -8.97
CA PRO A 52 0.43 12.12 -9.89
C PRO A 52 1.64 11.20 -10.12
N SER A 53 2.87 11.72 -10.10
CA SER A 53 4.06 10.90 -10.35
C SER A 53 4.34 9.96 -9.18
N TRP A 54 4.25 10.48 -7.96
CA TRP A 54 4.42 9.70 -6.73
C TRP A 54 3.31 8.66 -6.55
N THR A 55 2.04 9.04 -6.74
CA THR A 55 0.90 8.12 -6.64
C THR A 55 0.88 7.06 -7.74
N LYS A 56 1.54 7.31 -8.88
CA LYS A 56 1.75 6.28 -9.91
C LYS A 56 2.68 5.18 -9.40
N THR A 57 3.80 5.54 -8.78
CA THR A 57 4.74 4.57 -8.20
C THR A 57 4.07 3.72 -7.12
N LEU A 58 3.32 4.35 -6.21
CA LEU A 58 2.56 3.63 -5.17
C LEU A 58 1.58 2.61 -5.77
N ARG A 59 0.85 3.00 -6.82
CA ARG A 59 -0.09 2.09 -7.50
C ARG A 59 0.61 0.92 -8.18
N GLN A 60 1.83 1.11 -8.69
CA GLN A 60 2.58 0.01 -9.30
C GLN A 60 2.98 -1.03 -8.26
N GLN A 61 3.52 -0.60 -7.13
CA GLN A 61 3.93 -1.49 -6.04
C GLN A 61 2.74 -2.20 -5.40
N TRP A 62 1.67 -1.45 -5.10
CA TRP A 62 0.42 -2.05 -4.61
C TRP A 62 -0.19 -3.03 -5.62
N GLY A 63 -0.16 -2.72 -6.91
CA GLY A 63 -0.64 -3.63 -7.95
C GLY A 63 0.11 -4.97 -7.99
N GLN A 64 1.40 -4.99 -7.67
CA GLN A 64 2.16 -6.24 -7.55
C GLN A 64 1.69 -7.09 -6.36
N LEU A 65 1.42 -6.44 -5.23
CA LEU A 65 0.85 -7.09 -4.05
C LEU A 65 -0.54 -7.68 -4.36
N GLU A 66 -1.42 -6.91 -5.02
CA GLU A 66 -2.73 -7.38 -5.50
C GLU A 66 -2.61 -8.61 -6.40
N ILE A 67 -1.62 -8.63 -7.31
CA ILE A 67 -1.40 -9.77 -8.21
C ILE A 67 -1.06 -11.04 -7.43
N ILE A 68 -0.13 -10.98 -6.46
CA ILE A 68 0.24 -12.15 -5.66
C ILE A 68 -0.98 -12.68 -4.89
N TYR A 69 -1.71 -11.78 -4.24
CA TYR A 69 -2.94 -12.14 -3.52
C TYR A 69 -3.99 -12.78 -4.45
N ALA A 70 -4.25 -12.18 -5.61
CA ALA A 70 -5.23 -12.65 -6.57
C ALA A 70 -4.85 -14.01 -7.18
N LEU A 71 -3.56 -14.26 -7.43
CA LEU A 71 -3.08 -15.55 -7.94
C LEU A 71 -3.28 -16.66 -6.91
N ALA A 72 -2.90 -16.43 -5.65
CA ALA A 72 -3.13 -17.39 -4.58
C ALA A 72 -4.64 -17.70 -4.40
N LEU A 73 -5.50 -16.67 -4.45
CA LEU A 73 -6.96 -16.86 -4.44
C LEU A 73 -7.46 -17.66 -5.65
N ALA A 74 -7.00 -17.34 -6.86
CA ALA A 74 -7.43 -18.02 -8.09
C ALA A 74 -7.08 -19.51 -8.08
N GLU A 75 -5.99 -19.87 -7.39
CA GLU A 75 -5.56 -21.25 -7.16
C GLU A 75 -6.28 -21.92 -5.98
N GLY A 76 -7.16 -21.21 -5.28
CA GLY A 76 -7.88 -21.70 -4.10
C GLY A 76 -6.97 -21.88 -2.87
N ARG A 77 -5.81 -21.22 -2.86
CA ARG A 77 -4.88 -21.23 -1.73
C ARG A 77 -5.22 -20.13 -0.75
N PHE A 78 -5.06 -20.45 0.53
CA PHE A 78 -5.17 -19.51 1.66
C PHE A 78 -3.84 -19.38 2.40
N GLN A 79 -2.75 -19.65 1.70
CA GLN A 79 -1.38 -19.59 2.17
C GLN A 79 -0.48 -19.15 1.02
N LEU A 80 0.47 -18.29 1.34
CA LEU A 80 1.54 -17.90 0.42
C LEU A 80 2.63 -18.96 0.44
N SER A 81 3.26 -19.20 -0.70
CA SER A 81 4.51 -19.93 -0.76
C SER A 81 5.65 -19.11 -0.13
N PRO A 82 6.76 -19.74 0.28
CA PRO A 82 7.90 -19.00 0.83
C PRO A 82 8.48 -17.93 -0.11
N GLU A 83 8.40 -18.17 -1.42
CA GLU A 83 8.84 -17.21 -2.45
C GLU A 83 7.87 -16.01 -2.51
N GLU A 84 6.57 -16.28 -2.57
CA GLU A 84 5.53 -15.23 -2.54
C GLU A 84 5.61 -14.39 -1.26
N GLU A 85 5.85 -15.03 -0.10
CA GLU A 85 6.03 -14.31 1.16
C GLU A 85 7.26 -13.40 1.11
N THR A 86 8.37 -13.87 0.53
CA THR A 86 9.58 -13.07 0.36
C THR A 86 9.32 -11.87 -0.56
N ASP A 87 8.62 -12.09 -1.67
CA ASP A 87 8.25 -11.04 -2.61
C ASP A 87 7.33 -10.00 -1.97
N VAL A 88 6.31 -10.44 -1.23
CA VAL A 88 5.40 -9.54 -0.51
C VAL A 88 6.15 -8.71 0.53
N GLN A 89 7.04 -9.31 1.32
CA GLN A 89 7.87 -8.58 2.29
C GLN A 89 8.76 -7.53 1.60
N GLY A 90 9.32 -7.86 0.44
CA GLY A 90 10.05 -6.91 -0.40
C GLY A 90 9.19 -5.73 -0.83
N ILE A 91 8.01 -6.00 -1.40
CA ILE A 91 7.07 -4.97 -1.85
C ILE A 91 6.62 -4.08 -0.68
N VAL A 92 6.34 -4.66 0.49
CA VAL A 92 5.96 -3.92 1.70
C VAL A 92 7.07 -2.97 2.14
N ALA A 93 8.33 -3.43 2.14
CA ALA A 93 9.47 -2.59 2.48
C ALA A 93 9.65 -1.41 1.50
N GLU A 94 9.46 -1.66 0.21
CA GLU A 94 9.52 -0.59 -0.79
C GLU A 94 8.36 0.42 -0.64
N LEU A 95 7.14 -0.05 -0.35
CA LEU A 95 5.99 0.82 -0.08
C LEU A 95 6.24 1.71 1.14
N ILE A 96 6.77 1.16 2.24
CA ILE A 96 7.14 1.94 3.43
C ILE A 96 8.13 3.04 3.06
N THR A 97 9.12 2.71 2.23
CA THR A 97 10.12 3.68 1.75
C THR A 97 9.46 4.76 0.90
N ALA A 98 8.59 4.39 -0.04
CA ALA A 98 7.87 5.33 -0.90
C ALA A 98 6.93 6.28 -0.10
N PHE A 99 6.33 5.81 0.99
CA PHE A 99 5.52 6.63 1.89
C PHE A 99 6.35 7.57 2.78
N ARG A 100 7.63 7.25 3.05
CA ARG A 100 8.56 8.09 3.80
C ARG A 100 9.27 9.14 2.94
N ASP A 101 9.79 8.72 1.79
CA ASP A 101 10.69 9.53 0.94
C ASP A 101 9.95 10.55 0.04
N SER A 102 8.62 10.58 0.10
CA SER A 102 7.82 11.61 -0.53
C SER A 102 8.00 12.95 0.21
N SER A 103 9.00 13.73 -0.17
CA SER A 103 8.98 15.18 0.09
C SER A 103 7.86 15.83 -0.72
N PRO A 104 7.15 16.83 -0.17
CA PRO A 104 6.23 17.68 -0.95
C PRO A 104 6.95 18.40 -2.10
#